data_AF-A0A4U5QLJ2-F1
#
_entry.id   AF-A0A4U5QLJ2-F1
#
_cell.length_a   1.000
_cell.length_b   1.000
_cell.length_c   1.000
_cell.angle_alpha   90.00
_cell.angle_beta   90.00
_cell.angle_gamma   90.00
#
_symmetry.space_group_name_H-M   'P 1'
#
loop_
_entity.id
_entity.type
_entity.pdbx_description
1 polymer ?
#
loop_
_entity_poly.entity_id
_entity_poly.type
_entity_poly.pdbx_seq_one_letter_code
_entity_poly.pdbx_strand_id
1 'polypeptide(L)'
;MCLFAAAYKSEAEAGEALAEAIKTGLVKREDLFVTTKLWNSDQGHAVEACRDSSKKLQLDYLDLYLIHFPIATKHIGVGKTGSATDEDGVQGIDTIISMETT
;
A
#
# COMPACT_ATOMS: atom_id res chain seq x y z
N MET A 1 -5.98 3.04 15.88
CA MET A 1 -6.25 3.16 14.44
C MET A 1 -5.00 3.72 13.78
N CYS A 2 -4.27 2.90 13.02
CA CYS A 2 -3.08 3.33 12.29
C CYS A 2 -3.41 3.41 10.80
N LEU A 3 -3.25 4.61 10.20
CA LEU A 3 -3.62 4.88 8.81
C LEU A 3 -2.36 5.11 7.98
N PHE A 4 -2.04 4.14 7.12
CA PHE A 4 -0.89 4.21 6.23
C PHE A 4 -1.32 4.35 4.76
N ALA A 5 -0.37 4.66 3.92
CA ALA A 5 -0.48 4.56 2.47
C ALA A 5 0.92 4.34 1.91
N ALA A 6 1.04 3.49 0.87
CA ALA A 6 2.32 3.25 0.20
C ALA A 6 3.03 4.56 -0.22
N ALA A 7 2.26 5.59 -0.58
CA ALA A 7 2.77 6.91 -0.97
C ALA A 7 3.51 7.68 0.11
N TYR A 8 3.22 7.43 1.38
CA TYR A 8 3.85 8.14 2.48
C TYR A 8 5.25 7.60 2.78
N LYS A 9 5.64 6.47 2.18
CA LYS A 9 6.93 5.80 2.37
C LYS A 9 7.26 5.46 3.83
N SER A 10 6.29 5.61 4.73
CA SER A 10 6.45 5.42 6.17
C SER A 10 6.09 4.03 6.66
N GLU A 11 5.71 3.12 5.74
CA GLU A 11 5.28 1.77 6.10
C GLU A 11 6.41 0.94 6.71
N ALA A 12 7.67 1.17 6.31
CA ALA A 12 8.82 0.44 6.84
C ALA A 12 9.11 0.85 8.28
N GLU A 13 9.19 2.15 8.55
CA GLU A 13 9.43 2.72 9.88
C GLU A 13 8.27 2.41 10.83
N ALA A 14 7.04 2.45 10.33
CA ALA A 14 5.88 2.02 11.09
C ALA A 14 5.92 0.53 11.41
N GLY A 15 6.35 -0.31 10.47
CA GLY A 15 6.53 -1.75 10.68
C GLY A 15 7.56 -2.05 11.77
N GLU A 16 8.68 -1.33 11.78
CA GLU A 16 9.70 -1.45 12.83
C GLU A 16 9.13 -1.08 14.22
N ALA A 17 8.44 0.06 14.32
CA ALA A 17 7.83 0.49 15.57
C ALA A 17 6.74 -0.47 16.07
N LEU A 18 5.91 -0.99 15.15
CA LEU A 18 4.88 -1.99 15.48
C LEU A 18 5.51 -3.30 15.96
N ALA A 19 6.54 -3.78 15.27
CA ALA A 19 7.26 -4.99 15.64
C ALA A 19 7.90 -4.86 17.02
N GLU A 20 8.50 -3.72 17.33
CA GLU A 20 9.06 -3.44 18.67
C GLU A 20 7.98 -3.40 19.75
N ALA A 21 6.86 -2.69 19.51
CA ALA A 21 5.77 -2.58 20.48
C ALA A 21 5.12 -3.94 20.79
N ILE A 22 4.97 -4.80 19.77
CA ILE A 22 4.46 -6.17 19.94
C ILE A 22 5.48 -7.04 20.67
N LYS A 23 6.76 -6.98 20.26
CA LYS A 23 7.85 -7.77 20.86
C LYS A 23 8.07 -7.45 22.34
N THR A 24 7.95 -6.18 22.72
CA THR A 24 8.08 -5.72 24.12
C THR A 24 6.82 -6.02 24.95
N GLY A 25 5.74 -6.48 24.33
CA GLY A 25 4.47 -6.78 25.00
C GLY A 25 3.67 -5.53 25.37
N LEU A 26 4.01 -4.36 24.81
CA LEU A 26 3.28 -3.12 25.04
C LEU A 26 1.84 -3.20 24.50
N VAL A 27 1.65 -3.92 23.40
CA VAL A 27 0.36 -4.19 22.75
C VAL A 27 0.38 -5.59 22.13
N LYS A 28 -0.78 -6.24 21.98
CA LYS A 28 -0.89 -7.44 21.16
C LYS A 28 -1.32 -7.08 19.74
N ARG A 29 -1.02 -7.95 18.77
CA ARG A 29 -1.40 -7.70 17.37
C ARG A 29 -2.92 -7.56 17.22
N GLU A 30 -3.69 -8.40 17.91
CA GLU A 30 -5.17 -8.40 17.88
C GLU A 30 -5.81 -7.16 18.53
N ASP A 31 -5.05 -6.39 19.32
CA ASP A 31 -5.53 -5.13 19.92
C ASP A 31 -5.37 -3.94 18.95
N LEU A 32 -4.67 -4.14 17.82
CA LEU A 32 -4.37 -3.12 16.84
C LEU A 32 -5.29 -3.24 15.63
N PHE A 33 -5.78 -2.09 15.15
CA PHE A 33 -6.46 -1.98 13.87
C PHE A 33 -5.57 -1.22 12.89
N VAL A 34 -5.03 -1.94 11.90
CA VAL A 34 -4.07 -1.46 10.90
C VAL A 34 -4.75 -1.37 9.54
N THR A 35 -4.71 -0.17 8.95
CA THR A 35 -5.22 0.11 7.61
C THR A 35 -4.12 0.63 6.71
N THR A 36 -4.02 0.10 5.49
CA THR A 36 -3.22 0.71 4.42
C THR A 36 -4.03 0.80 3.12
N LYS A 37 -3.49 1.51 2.12
CA LYS A 37 -4.20 1.90 0.90
C LYS A 37 -3.39 1.56 -0.34
N LEU A 38 -4.05 0.92 -1.30
CA LEU A 38 -3.57 0.64 -2.64
C LEU A 38 -3.40 1.94 -3.43
N TRP A 39 -2.20 2.18 -3.96
CA TRP A 39 -1.90 3.35 -4.77
C TRP A 39 -2.45 3.22 -6.20
N ASN A 40 -2.68 4.37 -6.84
CA ASN A 40 -3.35 4.48 -8.14
C ASN A 40 -2.64 3.70 -9.26
N SER A 41 -1.31 3.62 -9.23
CA SER A 41 -0.51 2.89 -10.22
C SER A 41 -0.60 1.37 -10.09
N ASP A 42 -1.08 0.88 -8.95
CA ASP A 42 -1.02 -0.54 -8.61
C ASP A 42 -2.40 -1.20 -8.61
N GLN A 43 -3.44 -0.50 -9.09
CA GLN A 43 -4.82 -1.03 -9.10
C GLN A 43 -4.96 -2.36 -9.88
N GLY A 44 -4.19 -2.55 -10.95
CA GLY A 44 -4.11 -3.84 -11.68
C GLY A 44 -3.24 -4.90 -11.00
N HIS A 45 -2.44 -4.53 -9.99
CA HIS A 45 -1.47 -5.39 -9.28
C HIS A 45 -1.76 -5.43 -7.78
N ALA A 46 -3.05 -5.37 -7.41
CA ALA A 46 -3.50 -5.16 -6.04
C ALA A 46 -2.95 -6.18 -5.04
N VAL A 47 -2.86 -7.47 -5.44
CA VAL A 47 -2.35 -8.54 -4.58
C VAL A 47 -0.86 -8.37 -4.29
N GLU A 48 -0.07 -8.04 -5.31
CA GLU A 48 1.38 -7.83 -5.16
C GLU A 48 1.67 -6.60 -4.31
N ALA A 49 0.95 -5.50 -4.55
CA ALA A 49 1.06 -4.28 -3.77
C ALA A 49 0.61 -4.47 -2.31
N CYS A 50 -0.43 -5.25 -2.06
CA CYS A 50 -0.85 -5.63 -0.72
C CYS A 50 0.26 -6.42 0.01
N ARG A 51 0.86 -7.41 -0.65
CA ARG A 51 1.97 -8.20 -0.09
C ARG A 51 3.19 -7.34 0.21
N ASP A 52 3.52 -6.39 -0.65
CA ASP A 52 4.63 -5.45 -0.43
C ASP A 52 4.37 -4.55 0.81
N SER A 53 3.17 -3.98 0.94
CA SER A 53 2.79 -3.22 2.13
C SER A 53 2.80 -4.06 3.41
N SER A 54 2.25 -5.28 3.39
CA SER A 54 2.30 -6.19 4.55
C SER A 54 3.73 -6.54 4.95
N LYS A 55 4.63 -6.76 3.98
CA LYS A 55 6.05 -7.00 4.24
C LYS A 55 6.73 -5.81 4.89
N LYS A 56 6.47 -4.58 4.40
CA LYS A 56 7.03 -3.34 4.98
C LYS A 56 6.53 -3.12 6.40
N LEU A 57 5.24 -3.35 6.64
CA LEU A 57 4.62 -3.25 7.96
C LEU A 57 4.99 -4.41 8.89
N GLN A 58 5.64 -5.46 8.38
CA GLN A 58 5.99 -6.68 9.12
C GLN A 58 4.76 -7.37 9.76
N LEU A 59 3.66 -7.44 9.02
CA LEU A 59 2.39 -8.01 9.47
C LEU A 59 1.95 -9.15 8.56
N ASP A 60 1.38 -10.21 9.15
CA ASP A 60 0.79 -11.32 8.40
C ASP A 60 -0.58 -10.97 7.79
N TYR A 61 -1.29 -10.03 8.41
CA TYR A 61 -2.60 -9.57 7.96
C TYR A 61 -2.83 -8.07 8.22
N LEU A 62 -3.69 -7.49 7.39
CA LEU A 62 -4.21 -6.14 7.53
C LEU A 62 -5.68 -6.23 7.95
N ASP A 63 -6.12 -5.33 8.82
CA ASP A 63 -7.52 -5.26 9.24
C ASP A 63 -8.40 -4.63 8.15
N LEU A 64 -7.83 -3.73 7.36
CA LEU A 64 -8.51 -3.06 6.26
C LEU A 64 -7.51 -2.65 5.16
N TYR A 65 -7.88 -2.90 3.90
CA TYR A 65 -7.14 -2.47 2.72
C TYR A 65 -8.07 -1.71 1.77
N LEU A 66 -7.73 -0.46 1.45
CA LEU A 66 -8.59 0.45 0.67
C LEU A 66 -7.96 0.85 -0.66
N ILE A 67 -8.78 1.15 -1.66
CA ILE A 67 -8.34 1.90 -2.84
C ILE A 67 -8.12 3.36 -2.42
N HIS A 68 -6.94 3.93 -2.67
CA HIS A 68 -6.63 5.30 -2.23
C HIS A 68 -7.47 6.35 -2.96
N PHE A 69 -7.56 6.24 -4.29
CA PHE A 69 -8.44 7.07 -5.12
C PHE A 69 -9.11 6.24 -6.23
N PRO A 70 -10.33 6.59 -6.67
CA PRO A 70 -11.03 5.92 -7.76
C PRO A 70 -10.50 6.32 -9.14
N ILE A 71 -9.18 6.47 -9.28
CA ILE A 71 -8.49 6.83 -10.52
C ILE A 71 -7.27 5.94 -10.63
N ALA A 72 -7.18 5.17 -11.71
CA ALA A 72 -5.97 4.41 -12.01
C ALA A 72 -5.03 5.20 -12.89
N THR A 73 -3.75 4.98 -12.68
CA THR A 73 -2.66 5.59 -13.44
C THR A 73 -1.76 4.48 -13.96
N LYS A 74 -0.98 4.78 -15.00
CA LYS A 74 -0.01 3.83 -15.55
C LYS A 74 0.86 3.17 -14.48
N HIS A 75 0.97 1.85 -14.53
CA HIS A 75 1.80 1.08 -13.61
C HIS A 75 3.29 1.39 -13.83
N ILE A 76 4.01 1.65 -12.73
CA ILE A 76 5.44 2.01 -12.76
C ILE A 76 6.33 1.03 -11.97
N GLY A 77 5.72 -0.02 -11.41
CA GLY A 77 6.32 -0.98 -10.51
C GLY A 77 5.76 -0.86 -9.10
N VAL A 78 5.49 -2.01 -8.48
CA VAL A 78 4.94 -2.13 -7.13
C VAL A 78 5.74 -1.32 -6.11
N GLY A 79 5.04 -0.54 -5.28
CA GLY A 79 5.64 0.24 -4.19
C GLY A 79 6.33 1.53 -4.65
N LYS A 80 6.27 1.87 -5.95
CA LYS A 80 6.68 3.18 -6.45
C LYS A 80 5.46 4.09 -6.55
N THR A 81 5.57 5.27 -5.94
CA THR A 81 4.43 6.19 -5.82
C THR A 81 4.58 7.45 -6.67
N GLY A 82 5.55 7.42 -7.59
CA GLY A 82 5.72 8.45 -8.60
C GLY A 82 4.52 8.55 -9.53
N SER A 83 4.40 9.70 -10.19
CA SER A 83 3.46 9.86 -11.30
C SER A 83 4.19 9.51 -12.59
N ALA A 84 3.71 8.51 -13.33
CA ALA A 84 4.10 8.36 -14.73
C ALA A 84 3.47 9.51 -15.52
N THR A 85 4.27 10.53 -15.80
CA THR A 85 3.90 11.60 -16.72
C THR A 85 4.35 11.24 -18.13
N ASP A 86 3.55 11.60 -19.12
CA ASP A 86 3.96 11.60 -20.52
C ASP A 86 4.91 12.77 -20.83
N GLU A 87 5.28 12.91 -22.10
CA GLU A 87 6.22 13.91 -22.62
C GLU A 87 5.75 15.35 -22.35
N ASP A 88 4.44 15.54 -22.18
CA ASP A 88 3.78 16.81 -21.91
C ASP A 88 3.57 17.09 -20.41
N GLY A 89 4.03 16.17 -19.53
CA GLY A 89 3.89 16.30 -18.08
C GLY A 89 2.49 15.91 -17.56
N VAL A 90 1.64 15.32 -18.40
CA VAL A 90 0.29 14.90 -18.03
C VAL A 90 0.34 13.49 -17.46
N GLN A 91 -0.37 13.26 -16.34
CA GLN A 91 -0.51 11.91 -15.80
C GLN A 91 -1.30 11.03 -16.77
N GLY A 92 -0.68 9.93 -17.20
CA GLY A 92 -1.39 8.91 -17.98
C GLY A 92 -2.44 8.23 -17.09
N ILE A 93 -3.70 8.63 -17.25
CA ILE A 93 -4.85 7.96 -16.63
C ILE A 93 -5.06 6.64 -17.36
N ASP A 94 -5.08 5.56 -16.60
CA ASP A 94 -5.44 4.26 -17.14
C ASP A 94 -6.97 4.13 -17.12
N THR A 95 -7.56 3.98 -18.30
CA THR A 95 -9.01 3.85 -18.47
C THR A 95 -9.47 2.40 -18.59
N ILE A 96 -8.53 1.44 -18.68
CA ILE A 96 -8.82 0.01 -18.83
C ILE A 96 -7.92 -0.79 -17.90
N ILE A 97 -8.42 -1.09 -16.70
CA ILE A 97 -7.74 -1.98 -15.76
C ILE A 97 -8.31 -3.39 -15.94
N SER A 98 -7.47 -4.34 -16.33
CA SER A 98 -7.81 -5.75 -16.20
C SER A 98 -7.31 -6.25 -14.84
N MET A 99 -8.21 -6.71 -13.99
CA MET A 99 -7.84 -7.38 -12.75
C MET A 99 -7.42 -8.80 -13.09
N GLU A 100 -6.11 -9.05 -13.14
CA GLU A 100 -5.61 -10.41 -13.32
C GLU A 100 -5.92 -11.23 -12.06
N THR A 101 -6.72 -12.28 -12.23
CA THR A 101 -7.09 -13.22 -11.15
C THR A 101 -6.06 -14.33 -11.15
N THR A 102 -5.13 -14.32 -10.19
CA THR A 102 -4.29 -15.47 -9.85
C THR A 102 -4.70 -16.02 -8.50
#